data_AF-A0A2A4F222-F1
#
_entry.id   AF-A0A2A4F222-F1
#
_cell.length_a   1.000
_cell.length_b   1.000
_cell.length_c   1.000
_cell.angle_alpha   90.00
_cell.angle_beta   90.00
_cell.angle_gamma   90.00
#
_symmetry.space_group_name_H-M   'P 1'
#
loop_
_entity.id
_entity.type
_entity.pdbx_description
1 polymer ?
#
loop_
_entity_poly.entity_id
_entity_poly.type
_entity_poly.pdbx_seq_one_letter_code
_entity_poly.pdbx_strand_id
1 'polypeptide(L)'
;MKTSSEHSLRFLVEKWLSPGPSAPIHVIEFSRTRWDHRRYVCVEAGHASGSRALFFFRHDDGCWCVFPPTPDKLRHAEEMLALDDV
;
A
#
# COMPACT_ATOMS: atom_id res chain seq x y z
N MET A 1 -19.63 4.98 5.52
CA MET A 1 -18.23 5.26 5.90
C MET A 1 -17.48 3.93 5.92
N LYS A 2 -16.33 3.79 5.27
CA LYS A 2 -15.39 2.69 5.61
C LYS A 2 -14.78 3.03 6.98
N THR A 3 -14.47 2.04 7.82
CA THR A 3 -13.75 2.37 9.07
C THR A 3 -12.29 2.65 8.73
N SER A 4 -11.75 3.79 9.19
CA SER A 4 -10.37 4.20 8.88
C SER A 4 -9.33 3.19 9.42
N SER A 5 -9.72 2.44 10.46
CA SER A 5 -9.01 1.29 11.02
C SER A 5 -8.64 0.22 9.98
N GLU A 6 -9.60 -0.25 9.19
CA GLU A 6 -9.44 -1.41 8.27
C GLU A 6 -8.48 -1.16 7.08
N HIS A 7 -8.10 0.10 6.87
CA HIS A 7 -7.11 0.50 5.87
C HIS A 7 -5.97 1.36 6.45
N SER A 8 -5.79 1.32 7.77
CA SER A 8 -4.65 1.94 8.46
C SER A 8 -3.35 1.16 8.22
N LEU A 9 -2.17 1.80 8.40
CA LEU A 9 -0.89 1.09 8.27
C LEU A 9 -0.82 -0.08 9.27
N ARG A 10 -1.22 0.21 10.51
CA ARG A 10 -1.14 -0.72 11.65
C ARG A 10 -1.95 -1.98 11.39
N PHE A 11 -3.21 -1.84 10.99
CA PHE A 11 -4.08 -2.98 10.68
C PHE A 11 -3.50 -3.86 9.56
N LEU A 12 -2.89 -3.26 8.53
CA LEU A 12 -2.29 -4.02 7.44
C LEU A 12 -0.97 -4.70 7.85
N VAL A 13 -0.16 -4.08 8.71
CA VAL A 13 1.01 -4.73 9.31
C VAL A 13 0.60 -5.91 10.18
N GLU A 14 -0.38 -5.72 11.07
CA GLU A 14 -0.94 -6.79 11.92
C GLU A 14 -1.53 -7.94 11.06
N LYS A 15 -2.27 -7.62 9.99
CA LYS A 15 -2.90 -8.58 9.08
C LYS A 15 -1.93 -9.36 8.19
N TRP A 16 -0.91 -8.71 7.63
CA TRP A 16 -0.08 -9.31 6.56
C TRP A 16 1.31 -9.76 7.03
N LEU A 17 1.89 -9.12 8.05
CA LEU A 17 3.17 -9.53 8.63
C LEU A 17 3.00 -10.43 9.85
N SER A 18 1.86 -10.34 10.56
CA SER A 18 1.56 -11.09 11.78
C SER A 18 2.73 -11.06 12.79
N PRO A 19 3.15 -9.85 13.24
CA PRO A 19 4.26 -9.69 14.18
C PRO A 19 4.04 -10.51 15.46
N GLY A 20 5.11 -11.10 16.00
CA GLY A 20 5.05 -11.75 17.31
C GLY A 20 4.67 -10.77 18.44
N PRO A 21 4.03 -11.21 19.54
CA PRO A 21 3.46 -10.30 20.55
C PRO A 21 4.43 -9.29 21.19
N SER A 22 5.72 -9.61 21.22
CA SER A 22 6.81 -8.74 21.68
C SER A 22 7.91 -8.57 20.62
N ALA A 23 7.61 -8.88 19.36
CA ALA A 23 8.56 -8.74 18.26
C ALA A 23 8.65 -7.28 17.80
N PRO A 24 9.85 -6.77 17.48
CA PRO A 24 9.99 -5.42 16.98
C PRO A 24 9.39 -5.27 15.58
N ILE A 25 8.94 -4.06 15.28
CA ILE A 25 8.41 -3.64 13.99
C ILE A 25 9.19 -2.39 13.57
N HIS A 26 9.77 -2.40 12.38
CA HIS A 26 10.65 -1.35 11.89
C HIS A 26 10.20 -0.87 10.50
N VAL A 27 10.20 0.45 10.28
CA VAL A 27 10.17 1.01 8.93
C VAL A 27 11.61 1.00 8.41
N ILE A 28 11.92 0.05 7.52
CA ILE A 28 13.27 -0.11 6.95
C ILE A 28 13.47 0.71 5.69
N GLU A 29 12.38 1.16 5.06
CA GLU A 29 12.42 2.11 3.94
C GLU A 29 11.20 3.05 3.99
N PHE A 30 11.38 4.33 3.63
CA PHE A 30 10.30 5.27 3.38
C PHE A 30 10.65 6.15 2.18
N SER A 31 9.77 6.20 1.17
CA SER A 31 10.04 6.92 -0.08
C SER A 31 8.74 7.23 -0.84
N ARG A 32 8.87 7.59 -2.12
CA ARG A 32 7.77 7.87 -3.06
C ARG A 32 7.96 7.09 -4.36
N THR A 33 6.86 6.67 -4.96
CA THR A 33 6.84 6.09 -6.31
C THR A 33 7.31 7.10 -7.36
N ARG A 34 7.94 6.61 -8.44
CA ARG A 34 8.62 7.47 -9.43
C ARG A 34 7.67 8.21 -10.39
N TRP A 35 6.44 7.72 -10.60
CA TRP A 35 5.54 8.22 -11.65
C TRP A 35 4.37 9.07 -11.12
N ASP A 36 3.85 8.74 -9.93
CA ASP A 36 2.70 9.40 -9.31
C ASP A 36 3.04 10.00 -7.92
N HIS A 37 4.31 9.94 -7.50
CA HIS A 37 4.83 10.50 -6.24
C HIS A 37 4.10 10.09 -4.95
N ARG A 38 3.24 9.07 -5.01
CA ARG A 38 2.52 8.50 -3.88
C ARG A 38 3.50 7.86 -2.89
N ARG A 39 3.24 8.00 -1.59
CA ARG A 39 4.14 7.57 -0.51
C ARG A 39 4.11 6.05 -0.36
N TYR A 40 5.25 5.44 -0.02
CA TYR A 40 5.28 4.06 0.47
C TYR A 40 6.27 3.91 1.62
N VAL A 41 6.06 2.84 2.41
CA VAL A 41 7.01 2.33 3.40
C VAL A 41 7.31 0.87 3.09
N CYS A 42 8.53 0.42 3.37
CA CYS A 42 8.81 -0.99 3.62
C CYS A 42 8.84 -1.19 5.14
N VAL A 43 8.00 -2.10 5.65
CA VAL A 43 7.93 -2.43 7.07
C VAL A 43 8.45 -3.85 7.25
N GLU A 44 9.42 -4.03 8.14
CA GLU A 44 9.89 -5.32 8.64
C GLU A 44 9.25 -5.62 10.01
N ALA A 45 8.93 -6.88 10.25
CA ALA A 45 8.47 -7.40 11.53
C ALA A 45 9.21 -8.69 11.91
N GLY A 46 9.54 -8.84 13.19
CA GLY A 46 10.12 -10.07 13.72
C GLY A 46 9.09 -11.20 13.90
N HIS A 47 9.53 -12.44 13.69
CA HIS A 47 8.77 -13.66 13.96
C HIS A 47 9.69 -14.74 14.55
N ALA A 48 9.14 -15.81 15.13
CA ALA A 48 9.92 -16.88 15.77
C ALA A 48 10.84 -17.66 14.80
N SER A 49 10.68 -17.45 13.49
CA SER A 49 11.40 -18.11 12.39
C SER A 49 12.29 -17.15 11.58
N GLY A 50 12.62 -15.97 12.12
CA GLY A 50 13.26 -14.86 11.40
C GLY A 50 12.29 -13.71 11.12
N SER A 51 12.73 -12.68 10.38
CA SER A 51 11.91 -11.53 10.03
C SER A 51 11.12 -11.72 8.73
N ARG A 52 10.14 -10.83 8.51
CA ARG A 52 9.41 -10.68 7.23
C ARG A 52 9.24 -9.19 6.94
N ALA A 53 9.36 -8.80 5.67
CA ALA A 53 9.15 -7.42 5.24
C ALA A 53 8.14 -7.32 4.09
N LEU A 54 7.37 -6.23 4.07
CA LEU A 54 6.40 -5.91 3.01
C LEU A 54 6.36 -4.40 2.72
N PHE A 55 6.07 -4.07 1.47
CA PHE A 55 5.79 -2.70 1.04
C PHE A 55 4.31 -2.35 1.26
N PHE A 56 4.06 -1.17 1.82
CA PHE A 56 2.73 -0.61 2.04
C PHE A 56 2.63 0.76 1.38
N PHE A 57 1.70 0.90 0.44
CA PHE A 57 1.55 2.05 -0.43
C PHE A 57 0.39 2.94 0.00
N ARG A 58 0.53 4.24 -0.22
CA ARG A 58 -0.51 5.24 0.02
C ARG A 58 -1.37 5.41 -1.22
N HIS A 59 -2.67 5.28 -1.05
CA HIS A 59 -3.67 5.64 -2.05
C HIS A 59 -4.30 7.00 -1.70
N ASP A 60 -4.90 7.66 -2.70
CA ASP A 60 -5.34 9.06 -2.58
C ASP A 60 -6.58 9.26 -1.71
N ASP A 61 -7.36 8.19 -1.51
CA ASP A 61 -8.49 8.12 -0.58
C ASP A 61 -8.08 8.13 0.90
N GLY A 62 -6.77 8.21 1.19
CA GLY A 62 -6.23 8.14 2.55
C GLY A 62 -6.15 6.70 3.09
N CYS A 63 -6.52 5.69 2.30
CA CYS A 63 -6.27 4.29 2.63
C CYS A 63 -4.83 3.89 2.30
N TRP A 64 -4.41 2.75 2.85
CA TRP A 64 -3.16 2.08 2.48
C TRP A 64 -3.45 0.69 1.91
N CYS A 65 -2.53 0.17 1.11
CA CYS A 65 -2.63 -1.12 0.43
C CYS A 65 -1.26 -1.81 0.35
N VAL A 66 -1.24 -3.13 0.16
CA VAL A 66 -0.01 -3.92 -0.10
C VAL A 66 0.34 -4.03 -1.59
N PHE A 67 -0.55 -3.55 -2.47
CA PHE A 67 -0.31 -3.40 -3.90
C PHE A 67 0.03 -1.95 -4.23
N PRO A 68 0.91 -1.69 -5.22
CA PRO A 68 1.23 -0.33 -5.64
C PRO A 68 -0.04 0.36 -6.18
N PRO A 69 -0.11 1.69 -6.06
CA PRO A 69 -1.14 2.46 -6.74
C PRO A 69 -1.19 2.14 -8.24
N THR A 70 -2.38 1.86 -8.75
CA THR A 70 -2.62 1.89 -10.20
C THR A 70 -2.49 3.34 -10.68
N PRO A 71 -1.74 3.61 -11.75
CA PRO A 71 -1.79 4.91 -12.41
C PRO A 71 -3.10 5.01 -13.22
N ASP A 72 -3.70 6.20 -13.26
CA ASP A 72 -5.00 6.46 -13.90
C ASP A 72 -5.04 6.31 -15.43
N LYS A 73 -4.01 5.69 -16.03
CA LYS A 73 -3.89 5.44 -17.48
C LYS A 73 -5.06 4.64 -18.07
N LEU A 74 -5.77 3.83 -17.26
CA LEU A 74 -6.97 3.13 -17.73
C LEU A 74 -8.21 4.04 -17.79
N ARG A 75 -8.31 5.06 -16.93
CA ARG A 75 -9.48 5.95 -16.88
C ARG A 75 -9.60 6.82 -18.13
N HIS A 76 -8.45 7.20 -18.71
CA HIS A 76 -8.40 7.86 -20.03
C HIS A 76 -8.35 6.86 -21.21
N ALA A 77 -8.12 5.56 -20.97
CA ALA A 77 -8.20 4.55 -22.02
C ALA A 77 -9.67 4.21 -22.34
N GLU A 78 -10.53 4.13 -21.32
CA GLU A 78 -11.99 4.02 -21.49
C GLU A 78 -12.57 5.27 -22.17
N GLU A 79 -12.05 6.47 -21.85
CA GLU A 79 -12.43 7.73 -22.50
C GLU A 79 -11.99 7.80 -23.96
N MET A 80 -10.77 7.38 -24.29
CA MET A 80 -10.25 7.40 -25.67
C MET A 80 -10.92 6.34 -26.56
N LEU A 81 -11.30 5.18 -26.01
CA LEU A 81 -12.11 4.18 -26.72
C LEU A 81 -13.58 4.60 -26.94
N ALA A 82 -14.00 5.75 -26.39
CA ALA A 82 -15.34 6.31 -26.56
C ALA A 82 -15.39 7.54 -27.49
N LEU A 83 -14.29 7.84 -28.19
CA LEU A 83 -14.18 8.99 -29.11
C LEU A 83 -14.05 8.59 -30.60
N ASP A 84 -14.01 7.29 -30.91
CA ASP A 84 -13.93 6.75 -32.28
C ASP A 84 -15.32 6.50 -32.93
N ASP A 85 -16.41 7.02 -32.34
CA ASP A 85 -17.80 6.87 -32.83
C ASP A 85 -18.41 8.26 -33.11
N VAL A 86 -18.12 8.82 -34.29
CA VAL A 86 -18.69 10.09 -34.82
C VAL A 86 -18.64 10.16 -36.35
#